data_AF-A0A5E4JLD5-F1
#
_entry.id   AF-A0A5E4JLD5-F1
#
_cell.length_a   1.000
_cell.length_b   1.000
_cell.length_c   1.000
_cell.angle_alpha   90.00
_cell.angle_beta   90.00
_cell.angle_gamma   90.00
#
_symmetry.space_group_name_H-M   'P 1'
#
loop_
_entity.id
_entity.type
_entity.pdbx_description
1 polymer ?
#
loop_
_entity_poly.entity_id
_entity_poly.type
_entity_poly.pdbx_seq_one_letter_code
_entity_poly.pdbx_strand_id
1 'polypeptide(L)' 'MLDIQQFQILAQLIGNMEISSQKLDKAYQDNDGEGFKKAKEEIMDIQDKISKIIK' A
#
# COMPACT_ATOMS: atom_id res chain seq x y z
N MET A 1 -12.27 19.17 -4.08
CA MET A 1 -12.89 18.68 -2.84
C MET A 1 -13.20 17.22 -3.09
N LEU A 2 -12.74 16.32 -2.22
CA LEU A 2 -12.97 14.89 -2.41
C LEU A 2 -14.42 14.54 -2.13
N ASP A 3 -15.01 13.67 -2.94
CA ASP A 3 -16.33 13.11 -2.68
C ASP A 3 -16.27 11.89 -1.73
N ILE A 4 -17.44 11.43 -1.26
CA ILE A 4 -17.55 10.29 -0.33
C ILE A 4 -16.96 9.01 -0.93
N GLN A 5 -17.11 8.79 -2.24
CA GLN A 5 -16.60 7.60 -2.90
C GLN A 5 -15.07 7.63 -2.93
N GLN A 6 -14.46 8.79 -3.21
CA GLN A 6 -13.02 8.99 -3.15
C GLN A 6 -12.48 8.76 -1.73
N PHE A 7 -13.18 9.20 -0.69
CA PHE A 7 -12.80 8.89 0.70
C PHE A 7 -12.84 7.39 1.02
N GLN A 8 -13.86 6.67 0.55
CA GLN A 8 -13.94 5.22 0.74
C GLN A 8 -12.79 4.48 0.04
N ILE A 9 -12.46 4.88 -1.19
CA ILE A 9 -11.34 4.31 -1.93
C ILE A 9 -10.02 4.59 -1.20
N LEU A 10 -9.81 5.81 -0.70
CA LEU A 10 -8.62 6.16 0.09
C LEU A 10 -8.51 5.31 1.36
N ALA A 11 -9.61 5.11 2.09
CA ALA A 11 -9.61 4.25 3.28
C ALA A 11 -9.22 2.81 2.96
N GLN A 12 -9.74 2.26 1.85
CA GLN A 12 -9.36 0.93 1.38
C GLN A 12 -7.87 0.85 0.98
N LEU A 13 -7.36 1.85 0.28
CA LEU A 13 -5.96 1.92 -0.12
C LEU A 13 -5.03 2.00 1.09
N ILE A 14 -5.39 2.79 2.11
CA ILE A 14 -4.64 2.89 3.37
C ILE A 14 -4.62 1.53 4.09
N GLY A 15 -5.75 0.84 4.20
CA GLY A 15 -5.80 -0.50 4.79
C GLY A 15 -4.94 -1.51 4.03
N ASN A 16 -4.96 -1.47 2.69
CA ASN A 16 -4.09 -2.32 1.88
C ASN A 16 -2.60 -2.00 2.09
N MET A 17 -2.25 -0.72 2.29
CA MET A 17 -0.87 -0.30 2.56
C MET A 17 -0.37 -0.87 3.89
N GLU A 18 -1.21 -0.87 4.92
CA GLU A 18 -0.88 -1.45 6.22
C GLU A 18 -0.59 -2.96 6.10
N ILE A 19 -1.44 -3.68 5.35
CA ILE A 19 -1.22 -5.11 5.07
C ILE A 19 0.09 -5.34 4.31
N SER A 20 0.38 -4.56 3.26
CA SER A 20 1.63 -4.71 2.51
C SER A 20 2.85 -4.31 3.35
N SER A 21 2.73 -3.36 4.28
CA SER A 21 3.80 -3.04 5.24
C SER A 21 4.08 -4.21 6.18
N GLN A 22 3.03 -4.87 6.70
CA GLN A 22 3.20 -6.07 7.54
C GLN A 22 3.87 -7.21 6.77
N LYS A 23 3.53 -7.41 5.49
CA LYS A 23 4.22 -8.38 4.62
C LYS A 23 5.69 -8.04 4.43
N LEU A 24 6.01 -6.75 4.23
CA LEU A 24 7.37 -6.27 4.06
C LEU A 24 8.22 -6.54 5.30
N ASP A 25 7.69 -6.21 6.48
CA ASP A 25 8.35 -6.45 7.77
C ASP A 25 8.58 -7.94 8.01
N LYS A 26 7.57 -8.77 7.72
CA LYS A 26 7.71 -10.23 7.81
C LYS A 26 8.77 -10.77 6.85
N ALA A 27 8.75 -10.36 5.59
CA ALA A 27 9.73 -10.79 4.61
C ALA A 27 11.16 -10.37 4.99
N TYR A 28 11.32 -9.19 5.59
CA TYR A 28 12.60 -8.76 6.17
C TYR A 28 13.05 -9.68 7.31
N GLN A 29 12.14 -9.99 8.26
CA GLN A 29 12.43 -10.91 9.37
C GLN A 29 12.79 -12.33 8.90
N ASP A 30 12.12 -12.80 7.84
CA ASP A 30 12.30 -14.14 7.27
C ASP A 30 13.53 -14.22 6.31
N ASN A 31 14.25 -13.12 6.07
CA ASN A 31 15.27 -12.98 5.02
C ASN A 31 14.77 -13.37 3.61
N ASP A 32 13.47 -13.18 3.36
CA ASP A 32 12.84 -13.42 2.07
C ASP A 32 12.96 -12.17 1.17
N GLY A 33 14.02 -12.14 0.37
CA GLY A 33 14.29 -11.02 -0.54
C GLY A 33 13.24 -10.84 -1.64
N GLU A 34 12.60 -11.93 -2.11
CA GLU A 34 11.57 -11.85 -3.15
C GLU A 34 10.26 -11.30 -2.57
N GLY A 35 9.84 -11.82 -1.41
CA GLY A 35 8.71 -11.30 -0.66
C GLY A 35 8.89 -9.83 -0.29
N PHE A 36 10.09 -9.43 0.13
CA PHE A 36 10.40 -8.04 0.45
C PHE A 36 10.24 -7.13 -0.77
N LYS A 37 10.82 -7.52 -1.91
CA LYS A 37 10.72 -6.75 -3.16
C LYS A 37 9.25 -6.60 -3.59
N LYS A 38 8.49 -7.69 -3.55
CA LYS A 38 7.07 -7.69 -3.95
C LYS A 38 6.22 -6.81 -3.05
N ALA A 39 6.38 -6.92 -1.72
CA ALA A 39 5.66 -6.09 -0.77
C ALA A 39 5.99 -4.60 -0.93
N LYS A 40 7.27 -4.27 -1.22
CA LYS A 40 7.69 -2.90 -1.53
C LYS A 40 7.00 -2.36 -2.79
N GLU A 41 6.94 -3.15 -3.86
CA GLU A 41 6.26 -2.77 -5.10
C GLU A 41 4.75 -2.56 -4.88
N GLU A 42 4.09 -3.41 -4.09
CA GLU A 42 2.69 -3.22 -3.68
C GLU A 42 2.49 -1.87 -2.97
N ILE A 43 3.36 -1.52 -2.00
CA ILE A 43 3.29 -0.24 -1.28
C ILE A 43 3.42 0.95 -2.25
N MET A 44 4.38 0.88 -3.19
CA MET A 44 4.61 1.95 -4.17
C MET A 44 3.42 2.14 -5.11
N ASP A 45 2.79 1.06 -5.58
CA ASP A 45 1.59 1.12 -6.41
C ASP A 45 0.40 1.76 -5.64
N ILE A 46 0.24 1.42 -4.36
CA ILE A 46 -0.79 2.03 -3.51
C ILE A 46 -0.53 3.53 -3.31
N GLN A 47 0.73 3.93 -3.08
CA GLN A 47 1.12 5.35 -2.97
C GLN A 47 0.81 6.13 -4.25
N ASP A 48 1.07 5.55 -5.43
CA ASP A 48 0.73 6.16 -6.72
C ASP A 48 -0.80 6.30 -6.89
N LYS A 49 -1.56 5.26 -6.54
CA LYS A 49 -3.04 5.30 -6.56
C LYS A 49 -3.61 6.38 -5.63
N ILE A 50 -3.09 6.50 -4.40
CA ILE A 50 -3.48 7.56 -3.47
C ILE A 50 -3.15 8.92 -4.08
N SER A 51 -1.94 9.08 -4.63
CA SER A 51 -1.48 10.33 -5.25
C SER A 51 -2.38 10.79 -6.40
N LYS A 52 -2.94 9.85 -7.18
CA LYS A 52 -3.88 10.14 -8.28
C LYS A 52 -5.27 10.58 -7.81
N ILE A 53 -5.66 10.22 -6.59
CA ILE A 53 -6.97 10.63 -6.03
C ILE A 53 -6.87 12.01 -5.36
N ILE A 54 -5.74 12.30 -4.71
CA ILE A 54 -5.54 13.56 -3.97
C ILE A 54 -5.04 14.72 -4.84
N LYS A 55 -4.54 14.44 -6.06
CA LYS A 55 -4.17 15.45 -7.06
C LYS A 55 -5.40 15.93 -7.83
#